data_AF-A0A072TT85-F1
#
_entry.id   AF-A0A072TT85-F1
#
_cell.length_a   1.000
_cell.length_b   1.000
_cell.length_c   1.000
_cell.angle_alpha   90.00
_cell.angle_beta   90.00
_cell.angle_gamma   90.00
#
_symmetry.space_group_name_H-M   'P 1'
#
loop_
_entity.id
_entity.type
_entity.pdbx_description
1 polymer ?
#
loop_
_entity_poly.entity_id
_entity_poly.type
_entity_poly.pdbx_seq_one_letter_code
_entity_poly.pdbx_strand_id
1 'polypeptide(L)'
;MVEEEQAIWRTKFLVFDIIYHYFHGHSDSIKNPSCSIELPGLPLSLSPRDLPSFLLESCPTPYSIMRSFFEEQFKDLDVVETNQTVLVNSFEELEPEAFRAFENLNMISIGPLIPSDFLDKKLDPTEDNKFGGQIHIFQPSD
;
A
#
# COMPACT_ATOMS: atom_id res chain seq x y z
N MET A 1 27.66 2.96 -12.19
CA MET A 1 26.44 3.70 -11.85
C MET A 1 25.45 2.64 -11.47
N VAL A 2 25.10 2.55 -10.19
CA VAL A 2 23.99 1.72 -9.75
C VAL A 2 22.77 2.59 -10.01
N GLU A 3 21.88 2.16 -10.91
CA GLU A 3 20.59 2.82 -11.07
C GLU A 3 19.80 2.53 -9.80
N GLU A 4 19.44 3.56 -9.05
CA GLU A 4 18.50 3.43 -7.94
C GLU A 4 17.10 3.25 -8.55
N GLU A 5 16.59 2.02 -8.53
CA GLU A 5 15.19 1.80 -8.88
C GLU A 5 14.32 2.10 -7.66
N GLN A 6 13.16 2.69 -7.92
CA GLN A 6 12.25 3.25 -6.91
C GLN A 6 10.86 2.66 -7.14
N ALA A 7 10.33 1.96 -6.13
CA ALA A 7 8.97 1.43 -6.18
C ALA A 7 8.00 2.44 -5.55
N ILE A 8 6.84 2.69 -6.17
CA ILE A 8 5.83 3.61 -5.63
C ILE A 8 4.62 2.83 -5.11
N TRP A 9 4.31 2.98 -3.82
CA TRP A 9 3.07 2.52 -3.21
C TRP A 9 2.02 3.62 -3.14
N ARG A 10 0.86 3.39 -3.78
CA ARG A 10 -0.20 4.42 -3.92
C ARG A 10 -1.33 4.32 -2.91
N THR A 11 -1.53 3.18 -2.26
CA THR A 11 -2.70 2.93 -1.41
C THR A 11 -2.35 3.06 0.07
N LYS A 12 -3.27 2.69 0.96
CA LYS A 12 -3.03 2.71 2.41
C LYS A 12 -1.84 1.81 2.77
N PHE A 13 -1.04 2.24 3.75
CA PHE A 13 0.11 1.46 4.17
C PHE A 13 -0.31 0.11 4.77
N LEU A 14 -1.42 0.07 5.51
CA LEU A 14 -1.96 -1.17 6.06
C LEU A 14 -2.14 -2.28 5.01
N VAL A 15 -2.51 -1.92 3.78
CA VAL A 15 -2.65 -2.90 2.69
C VAL A 15 -1.29 -3.43 2.25
N PHE A 16 -0.28 -2.56 2.17
CA PHE A 16 1.10 -2.98 1.91
C PHE A 16 1.57 -3.98 2.96
N ASP A 17 1.35 -3.66 4.23
CA ASP A 17 1.75 -4.46 5.39
C ASP A 17 1.18 -5.89 5.33
N ILE A 18 -0.13 -6.00 5.09
CA ILE A 18 -0.80 -7.31 4.95
C ILE A 18 -0.21 -8.13 3.80
N ILE A 19 0.04 -7.50 2.64
CA ILE A 19 0.60 -8.21 1.48
C ILE A 19 2.05 -8.61 1.75
N TYR A 20 2.85 -7.74 2.38
CA TYR A 20 4.22 -8.06 2.79
C TYR A 20 4.24 -9.30 3.67
N HIS A 21 3.46 -9.32 4.76
CA HIS A 21 3.38 -10.47 5.65
C HIS A 21 2.95 -11.75 4.95
N TYR A 22 2.03 -11.67 3.98
CA TYR A 22 1.62 -12.82 3.17
C TYR A 22 2.83 -13.47 2.47
N PHE A 23 3.70 -12.69 1.84
CA PHE A 23 4.90 -13.21 1.17
C PHE A 23 6.06 -13.52 2.13
N HIS A 24 6.01 -12.99 3.36
CA HIS A 24 7.03 -13.14 4.40
C HIS A 24 6.55 -14.05 5.54
N GLY A 25 6.07 -15.24 5.19
CA GLY A 25 5.84 -16.34 6.14
C GLY A 25 4.46 -16.41 6.81
N HIS A 26 3.52 -15.50 6.50
CA HIS A 26 2.19 -15.49 7.10
C HIS A 26 1.06 -15.92 6.15
N SER A 27 1.39 -16.46 4.97
CA SER A 27 0.41 -16.88 3.96
C SER A 27 -0.60 -17.90 4.49
N ASP A 28 -0.19 -18.84 5.35
CA ASP A 28 -1.08 -19.86 5.91
C ASP A 28 -2.18 -19.26 6.78
N SER A 29 -1.85 -18.24 7.58
CA SER A 29 -2.81 -17.52 8.42
C SER A 29 -3.75 -16.63 7.59
N ILE A 30 -3.25 -16.06 6.49
CA ILE A 30 -3.98 -15.09 5.66
C ILE A 30 -4.86 -15.76 4.61
N LYS A 31 -4.45 -16.90 4.03
CA LYS A 31 -5.18 -17.52 2.90
C LYS A 31 -6.53 -18.10 3.31
N ASN A 32 -6.64 -18.63 4.53
CA ASN A 32 -7.84 -19.27 5.08
C ASN A 32 -8.06 -18.90 6.55
N PRO A 33 -8.33 -17.63 6.85
CA PRO A 33 -8.53 -17.18 8.22
C PRO A 33 -9.87 -17.73 8.74
N SER A 34 -9.82 -18.54 9.80
CA SER A 34 -11.02 -19.04 10.49
C SER A 34 -11.57 -18.05 11.53
N CYS A 35 -10.71 -17.13 11.98
CA CYS A 35 -10.99 -16.06 12.93
C CYS A 35 -10.13 -14.84 12.58
N SER A 36 -10.19 -13.79 13.41
CA SER A 36 -9.28 -12.66 13.26
C SER A 36 -7.83 -13.08 13.47
N ILE A 37 -6.92 -12.47 12.71
CA ILE A 37 -5.49 -12.72 12.76
C ILE A 37 -4.75 -11.49 13.29
N GLU A 38 -3.60 -11.72 13.92
CA GLU A 38 -2.67 -10.67 14.32
C GLU A 38 -1.40 -10.86 13.49
N LEU A 39 -0.89 -9.76 12.92
CA LEU A 39 0.39 -9.76 12.22
C LEU A 39 1.42 -8.99 13.05
N PRO A 40 2.69 -9.43 13.07
CA PRO A 40 3.74 -8.72 13.79
C PRO A 40 3.83 -7.25 13.37
N GLY A 41 3.98 -6.33 14.33
CA GLY A 41 4.14 -4.89 14.02
C GLY A 41 2.83 -4.14 13.75
N LEU A 42 1.71 -4.83 13.52
CA LEU A 42 0.40 -4.19 13.39
C LEU A 42 -0.29 -4.05 14.76
N PRO A 43 -0.78 -2.84 15.14
CA PRO A 43 -1.43 -2.62 16.43
C PRO A 43 -2.91 -3.07 16.45
N LEU A 44 -3.35 -3.89 15.50
CA LEU A 44 -4.75 -4.28 15.32
C LEU A 44 -4.93 -5.73 14.89
N SER A 45 -6.03 -6.33 15.34
CA SER A 45 -6.48 -7.65 14.90
C SER A 45 -7.33 -7.51 13.63
N LEU A 46 -6.94 -8.23 12.58
CA LEU A 46 -7.57 -8.20 11.27
C LEU A 46 -8.63 -9.28 11.18
N SER A 47 -9.89 -8.91 10.97
CA SER A 47 -10.93 -9.88 10.64
C SER A 47 -10.70 -10.44 9.22
N PRO A 48 -11.25 -11.62 8.88
CA PRO A 48 -11.22 -12.15 7.51
C PRO A 48 -11.69 -11.16 6.43
N ARG A 49 -12.53 -10.18 6.78
CA ARG A 49 -13.08 -9.19 5.86
C ARG A 49 -12.16 -8.00 5.63
N ASP A 50 -11.17 -7.80 6.50
CA ASP A 50 -10.18 -6.72 6.38
C ASP A 50 -9.04 -7.12 5.45
N LEU A 51 -8.94 -8.40 5.08
CA LEU A 51 -7.88 -8.92 4.22
C LEU A 51 -8.18 -8.66 2.74
N PRO A 52 -7.17 -8.30 1.93
CA PRO A 52 -7.32 -8.23 0.48
C PRO A 52 -7.81 -9.57 -0.08
N SER A 53 -8.97 -9.55 -0.75
CA SER A 53 -9.64 -10.76 -1.21
C SER A 53 -8.78 -11.62 -2.14
N PHE A 54 -7.85 -11.02 -2.88
CA PHE A 54 -6.96 -11.74 -3.78
C PHE A 54 -5.92 -12.62 -3.07
N LEU A 55 -5.68 -12.41 -1.77
CA LEU A 55 -4.82 -13.24 -0.94
C LEU A 55 -5.53 -14.50 -0.43
N LEU A 56 -6.86 -14.50 -0.41
CA LEU A 56 -7.66 -15.61 0.11
C LEU A 56 -7.65 -16.79 -0.86
N GLU A 57 -7.68 -18.03 -0.35
CA GLU A 57 -7.75 -19.23 -1.19
C GLU A 57 -9.09 -19.33 -1.94
N SER A 58 -10.15 -18.75 -1.36
CA SER A 58 -11.46 -18.63 -2.00
C SER A 58 -11.50 -17.66 -3.18
N CYS A 59 -10.41 -16.94 -3.46
CA CYS A 59 -10.34 -15.99 -4.56
C CYS A 59 -10.51 -16.67 -5.93
N PRO A 60 -11.41 -16.21 -6.80
CA PRO A 60 -11.54 -16.76 -8.15
C PRO A 60 -10.24 -16.60 -8.95
N THR A 61 -9.90 -17.62 -9.75
CA THR A 61 -8.68 -17.69 -10.58
C THR A 61 -8.35 -16.42 -11.37
N PRO A 62 -9.27 -15.72 -12.05
CA PRO A 62 -8.91 -14.50 -12.81
C PRO A 62 -8.32 -13.38 -11.93
N TYR A 63 -8.68 -13.32 -10.65
CA TYR A 63 -8.17 -12.31 -9.72
C TYR A 63 -6.89 -12.75 -8.98
N SER A 64 -6.53 -14.04 -9.07
CA SER A 64 -5.32 -14.58 -8.44
C SER A 64 -4.02 -14.14 -9.11
N ILE A 65 -4.09 -13.57 -10.32
CA ILE A 65 -2.93 -12.98 -11.03
C ILE A 65 -2.24 -11.90 -10.19
N MET A 66 -2.99 -11.21 -9.33
CA MET A 66 -2.45 -10.21 -8.40
C MET A 66 -1.42 -10.82 -7.44
N ARG A 67 -1.60 -12.10 -7.04
CA ARG A 67 -0.62 -12.77 -6.17
C ARG A 67 0.71 -12.94 -6.88
N SER A 68 0.70 -13.44 -8.11
CA SER A 68 1.94 -13.59 -8.90
C SER A 68 2.61 -12.25 -9.15
N PHE A 69 1.84 -11.21 -9.46
CA PHE A 69 2.36 -9.86 -9.60
C PHE A 69 3.09 -9.39 -8.34
N PHE A 70 2.44 -9.45 -7.17
CA PHE A 70 3.09 -9.03 -5.92
C PHE A 70 4.25 -9.92 -5.51
N GLU A 71 4.19 -11.22 -5.80
CA GLU A 71 5.30 -12.15 -5.52
C GLU A 71 6.57 -11.74 -6.28
N GLU A 72 6.44 -11.35 -7.56
CA GLU A 72 7.55 -10.82 -8.35
C GLU A 72 8.06 -9.50 -7.77
N GLN A 73 7.17 -8.56 -7.43
CA GLN A 73 7.58 -7.27 -6.85
C GLN A 73 8.33 -7.44 -5.52
N PHE A 74 7.89 -8.32 -4.63
CA PHE A 74 8.61 -8.55 -3.36
C PHE A 74 9.94 -9.27 -3.56
N LYS A 75 10.02 -10.22 -4.50
CA LYS A 75 11.32 -10.84 -4.84
C LYS A 75 12.36 -9.81 -5.27
N ASP A 76 11.94 -8.79 -6.05
CA ASP A 76 12.84 -7.72 -6.49
C ASP A 76 13.24 -6.79 -5.34
N LEU A 77 12.30 -6.48 -4.43
CA LEU A 77 12.54 -5.68 -3.22
C LEU A 77 13.47 -6.39 -2.20
N ASP A 78 13.39 -7.71 -2.12
CA ASP A 78 14.18 -8.52 -1.18
C ASP A 78 15.63 -8.71 -1.63
N VAL A 79 15.99 -8.31 -2.85
CA VAL A 79 17.37 -8.41 -3.35
C VAL A 79 18.25 -7.39 -2.61
N VAL A 80 19.12 -7.88 -1.72
CA VAL A 80 19.99 -7.03 -0.89
C VAL A 80 20.89 -6.08 -1.69
N GLU A 81 21.26 -6.45 -2.91
CA GLU A 81 22.17 -5.68 -3.77
C GLU A 81 21.50 -4.49 -4.48
N THR A 82 20.17 -4.43 -4.53
CA THR A 82 19.43 -3.48 -5.37
C THR A 82 19.13 -2.14 -4.69
N ASN A 83 19.47 -1.97 -3.40
CA ASN A 83 19.27 -0.75 -2.60
C ASN A 83 17.88 -0.10 -2.84
N GLN A 84 16.84 -0.94 -2.97
CA GLN A 84 15.52 -0.49 -3.41
C GLN A 84 14.88 0.36 -2.33
N THR A 85 14.30 1.46 -2.77
CA THR A 85 13.58 2.37 -1.89
C THR A 85 12.10 2.35 -2.27
N VAL A 86 11.24 2.14 -1.28
CA VAL A 86 9.79 2.15 -1.44
C VAL A 86 9.27 3.53 -1.08
N LEU A 87 8.82 4.25 -2.09
CA LEU A 87 8.18 5.54 -1.95
C LEU A 87 6.69 5.35 -1.62
N VAL A 88 6.28 5.75 -0.43
CA VAL A 88 4.92 5.57 0.06
C VAL A 88 4.16 6.88 -0.09
N ASN A 89 3.03 6.86 -0.78
CA ASN A 89 2.08 7.98 -0.81
C ASN A 89 1.27 8.06 0.51
N SER A 90 1.98 8.34 1.60
CA SER A 90 1.46 8.60 2.95
C SER A 90 2.38 9.63 3.62
N PHE A 91 2.11 9.98 4.87
CA PHE A 91 2.99 10.80 5.70
C PHE A 91 3.06 10.18 7.11
N GLU A 92 4.18 10.36 7.79
CA GLU A 92 4.51 9.63 9.02
C GLU A 92 3.48 9.86 10.14
N GLU A 93 2.95 11.07 10.29
CA GLU A 93 1.97 11.40 11.32
C GLU A 93 0.62 10.69 11.13
N LEU A 94 0.32 10.16 9.93
CA LEU A 94 -0.91 9.42 9.69
C LEU A 94 -0.84 7.99 10.20
N GLU A 95 0.33 7.36 10.08
CA GLU A 95 0.58 5.94 10.36
C GLU A 95 1.99 5.79 10.98
N PRO A 96 2.23 6.26 12.22
CA PRO A 96 3.57 6.30 12.79
C PRO A 96 4.13 4.91 13.12
N GLU A 97 3.27 3.91 13.34
CA GLU A 97 3.67 2.52 13.61
C GLU A 97 4.13 1.79 12.34
N ALA A 98 3.58 2.17 11.18
CA ALA A 98 3.82 1.54 9.88
C ALA A 98 5.31 1.51 9.49
N PHE A 99 6.01 2.63 9.66
CA PHE A 99 7.39 2.78 9.19
C PHE A 99 8.43 2.09 10.09
N ARG A 100 8.05 1.62 11.28
CA ARG A 100 8.96 0.95 12.21
C ARG A 100 9.03 -0.56 12.03
N ALA A 101 8.07 -1.16 11.33
CA ALA A 101 7.94 -2.61 11.23
C ALA A 101 8.86 -3.25 10.16
N PHE A 102 9.47 -2.46 9.27
CA PHE A 102 10.20 -2.96 8.10
C PHE A 102 11.70 -2.63 8.18
N GLU A 103 12.41 -3.25 9.11
CA GLU A 103 13.86 -3.02 9.29
C GLU A 103 14.70 -3.35 8.03
N ASN A 104 14.16 -4.21 7.16
CA ASN A 104 14.84 -4.67 5.95
C ASN A 104 14.47 -3.89 4.68
N LEU A 105 13.49 -2.97 4.73
CA LEU A 105 13.08 -2.17 3.58
C LEU A 105 13.35 -0.69 3.84
N ASN A 106 14.02 -0.03 2.88
CA ASN A 106 14.14 1.43 2.93
C ASN A 106 12.83 2.07 2.44
N MET A 107 12.03 2.62 3.35
CA MET A 107 10.74 3.24 3.01
C MET A 107 10.77 4.75 3.25
N ILE A 108 10.31 5.53 2.27
CA ILE A 108 10.24 6.99 2.36
C ILE A 108 8.81 7.46 2.07
N SER A 109 8.20 8.18 3.01
CA SER A 109 6.90 8.80 2.82
C SER A 109 7.01 10.07 1.96
N ILE A 110 6.27 10.13 0.85
CA ILE A 110 6.28 11.27 -0.10
C ILE A 110 4.88 11.90 -0.28
N GLY A 111 3.94 11.56 0.60
CA GLY A 111 2.55 11.92 0.47
C GLY A 111 2.13 13.19 1.24
N PRO A 112 0.88 13.64 1.01
CA PRO A 112 -0.01 13.15 -0.04
C PRO A 112 0.42 13.67 -1.42
N LEU A 113 0.48 12.77 -2.42
CA LEU A 113 0.72 13.13 -3.81
C LEU A 113 -0.48 13.92 -4.34
N ILE A 114 -0.24 15.18 -4.68
CA ILE A 114 -1.26 16.08 -5.25
C ILE A 114 -1.30 15.88 -6.77
N PRO A 115 -2.48 15.63 -7.38
CA PRO A 115 -2.57 15.54 -8.84
C PRO A 115 -2.14 16.85 -9.50
N SER A 116 -1.41 16.75 -10.62
CA SER A 116 -0.85 17.90 -11.34
C SER A 116 -1.91 18.91 -11.79
N ASP A 117 -3.12 18.44 -12.10
CA ASP A 117 -4.24 19.27 -12.59
C ASP A 117 -4.71 20.30 -11.55
N PHE A 118 -4.37 20.12 -10.27
CA PHE A 118 -4.61 21.14 -9.23
C PHE A 118 -3.52 22.21 -9.16
N LEU A 119 -2.32 21.92 -9.65
CA LEU A 119 -1.19 22.86 -9.67
C LEU A 119 -1.26 23.76 -10.91
N ASP A 120 -1.74 23.20 -12.02
CA ASP A 120 -2.07 23.93 -13.22
C ASP A 120 -3.42 24.63 -12.98
N LYS A 121 -3.41 25.95 -12.76
CA LYS A 121 -4.57 26.81 -12.46
C LYS A 121 -5.60 26.92 -13.62
N LYS A 122 -5.90 25.82 -14.30
CA LYS A 122 -6.75 25.72 -15.49
C LYS A 122 -7.93 24.78 -15.26
N LEU A 123 -8.48 24.80 -14.05
CA LEU A 123 -9.77 24.17 -13.78
C LEU A 123 -10.88 25.15 -14.16
N ASP A 124 -11.49 24.92 -15.32
CA ASP A 124 -12.80 25.51 -15.62
C ASP A 124 -13.80 24.95 -14.60
N PRO A 125 -14.57 25.80 -13.89
CA PRO A 125 -15.43 25.38 -12.79
C PRO A 125 -16.64 24.51 -13.20
N THR A 126 -16.77 24.20 -14.49
CA THR A 126 -17.86 23.39 -15.07
C THR A 126 -17.45 21.97 -15.45
N GLU A 127 -16.16 21.64 -15.39
CA GLU A 127 -15.69 20.29 -15.68
C GLU A 127 -15.70 19.47 -14.38
N ASP A 128 -16.72 18.63 -14.22
CA ASP A 128 -16.79 17.64 -13.15
C ASP A 128 -15.58 16.69 -13.27
N ASN A 129 -14.55 16.93 -12.45
CA ASN A 129 -13.30 16.16 -12.40
C ASN A 129 -13.57 14.68 -12.06
N LYS A 130 -13.82 13.87 -13.10
CA LYS A 130 -13.93 12.41 -13.01
C LYS A 130 -12.55 11.76 -12.98
N PHE A 131 -11.76 12.05 -11.96
CA PHE A 131 -10.64 11.21 -11.58
C PHE A 131 -10.53 11.12 -10.04
N GLY A 132 -10.88 9.95 -9.51
CA GLY A 132 -10.35 9.45 -8.24
C GLY A 132 -10.67 10.24 -6.97
N GLY A 133 -11.95 10.45 -6.69
CA GLY A 133 -12.43 10.86 -5.36
C GLY A 133 -12.41 12.38 -5.14
N GLN A 134 -13.60 12.94 -4.93
CA GLN A 134 -13.78 14.26 -4.34
C GLN A 134 -12.95 14.37 -3.05
N ILE A 135 -11.78 15.00 -3.12
CA ILE A 135 -11.03 15.41 -1.94
C ILE A 135 -11.63 16.72 -1.42
N HIS A 136 -12.77 16.62 -0.75
CA HIS A 136 -13.23 17.65 0.19
C HIS A 136 -12.33 17.60 1.43
N ILE A 137 -11.05 17.95 1.28
CA ILE A 137 -10.11 18.05 2.38
C ILE A 137 -10.16 19.50 2.86
N PHE A 138 -11.04 19.73 3.84
CA PHE A 138 -11.32 20.98 4.54
C PHE A 138 -12.01 22.08 3.72
N GLN A 139 -13.31 22.25 3.97
CA GLN A 139 -13.93 23.57 3.81
C GLN A 139 -13.69 24.36 5.11
N PRO A 140 -13.21 25.61 5.05
CA PRO A 140 -13.21 26.48 6.21
C PRO A 140 -14.66 26.61 6.70
N SER A 141 -14.86 26.49 8.01
CA SER A 141 -16.14 26.92 8.60
C SER A 141 -16.17 28.45 8.58
N ASP A 142 -17.28 29.01 8.12
CA ASP A 142 -17.57 30.45 8.25
C ASP A 142 -17.54 30.93 9.71
#